data_AF-A0AA86JJG7-F1
#
_entry.id   AF-A0AA86JJG7-F1
#
_cell.length_a   1.000
_cell.length_b   1.000
_cell.length_c   1.000
_cell.angle_alpha   90.00
_cell.angle_beta   90.00
_cell.angle_gamma   90.00
#
_symmetry.space_group_name_H-M   'P 1'
#
loop_
_entity.id
_entity.type
_entity.pdbx_description
1 polymer ?
#
loop_
_entity_poly.entity_id
_entity_poly.type
_entity_poly.pdbx_seq_one_letter_code
_entity_poly.pdbx_strand_id
1 'polypeptide(L)'
;MKKLLLSGEMDVNCYFIENQGKCYIIDPGYEKEKVIKYVKDNNWEVMGILLTHGHRDHIGAIDAFKVPVYIHEKEYGVLEENYKNVFKEKTYDLKDINIVKINESKIFPIGDKNIQVIYTPGHTIGGVCYKFGHDLYTGDTLFKGRVGKWIFPTGDLNLLKNQ
;
A
#
# COMPACT_ATOMS: atom_id res chain seq x y z
N MET A 1 12.89 -10.15 -2.78
CA MET A 1 11.92 -9.05 -2.71
C MET A 1 12.63 -7.70 -2.73
N LYS A 2 12.24 -6.77 -3.63
CA LYS A 2 12.82 -5.41 -3.73
C LYS A 2 12.05 -4.48 -2.77
N LYS A 3 12.78 -3.73 -1.92
CA LYS A 3 12.17 -2.86 -0.90
C LYS A 3 13.05 -1.67 -0.51
N LEU A 4 12.42 -0.64 0.02
CA LEU A 4 13.03 0.45 0.75
C LEU A 4 12.45 0.49 2.16
N LEU A 5 13.33 0.66 3.15
CA LEU A 5 12.89 1.11 4.47
C LEU A 5 12.72 2.63 4.38
N LEU A 6 11.49 3.09 4.58
CA LEU A 6 11.16 4.51 4.58
C LEU A 6 11.00 4.99 6.02
N SER A 7 11.68 6.08 6.36
CA SER A 7 11.67 6.63 7.72
C SER A 7 10.73 7.82 7.85
N GLY A 8 9.96 7.82 8.94
CA GLY A 8 8.99 8.84 9.29
C GLY A 8 8.65 8.79 10.78
N GLU A 9 7.39 9.03 11.15
CA GLU A 9 6.93 8.79 12.53
C GLU A 9 7.03 7.31 12.92
N MET A 10 6.85 6.43 11.93
CA MET A 10 7.07 4.99 12.03
C MET A 10 7.84 4.53 10.80
N ASP A 11 8.85 3.68 11.00
CA ASP A 11 9.55 3.07 9.85
C ASP A 11 8.64 2.06 9.16
N VAL A 12 8.47 2.21 7.84
CA VAL A 12 7.63 1.34 7.02
C VAL A 12 8.45 0.69 5.90
N ASN A 13 8.11 -0.54 5.53
CA ASN A 13 8.66 -1.14 4.32
C ASN A 13 7.79 -0.73 3.13
N CYS A 14 8.37 0.03 2.20
CA CYS A 14 7.81 0.22 0.87
C CYS A 14 8.40 -0.83 -0.08
N TYR A 15 7.55 -1.50 -0.84
CA TYR A 15 7.96 -2.59 -1.72
C TYR A 15 7.76 -2.27 -3.19
N PHE A 16 8.50 -2.97 -4.02
CA PHE A 16 8.45 -2.82 -5.48
C PHE A 16 8.27 -4.20 -6.10
N ILE A 17 7.11 -4.43 -6.73
CA ILE A 17 6.89 -5.60 -7.59
C ILE A 17 7.25 -5.17 -8.99
N GLU A 18 8.30 -5.76 -9.55
CA GLU A 18 8.78 -5.45 -10.90
C GLU A 18 8.79 -6.69 -11.77
N ASN A 19 8.41 -6.51 -13.03
CA ASN A 19 8.57 -7.49 -14.08
C ASN A 19 8.70 -6.80 -15.45
N GLN A 20 9.73 -7.16 -16.22
CA GLN A 20 9.99 -6.65 -17.58
C GLN A 20 10.05 -5.11 -17.66
N GLY A 21 10.67 -4.46 -16.67
CA GLY A 21 10.83 -3.00 -16.62
C GLY A 21 9.58 -2.25 -16.16
N LYS A 22 8.49 -2.94 -15.85
CA LYS A 22 7.26 -2.35 -15.27
C LYS A 22 7.22 -2.62 -13.78
N CYS A 23 6.72 -1.66 -13.00
CA CYS A 23 6.71 -1.73 -11.54
C CYS A 23 5.38 -1.28 -10.93
N TYR A 24 4.90 -2.03 -9.94
CA TYR A 24 3.93 -1.56 -8.95
C TYR A 24 4.65 -1.26 -7.64
N ILE A 25 4.30 -0.13 -7.02
CA ILE A 25 4.83 0.30 -5.72
C ILE A 25 3.81 -0.07 -4.66
N ILE A 26 4.23 -0.66 -3.55
CA ILE A 26 3.37 -0.98 -2.42
C ILE A 26 3.74 -0.09 -1.23
N ASP A 27 2.74 0.60 -0.70
CA ASP A 27 2.81 1.41 0.52
C ASP A 27 3.99 2.42 0.59
N PRO A 28 4.06 3.39 -0.33
CA PRO A 28 5.04 4.48 -0.25
C PRO A 28 4.65 5.45 0.87
N GLY A 29 4.99 5.09 2.11
CA GLY A 29 4.57 5.81 3.31
C GLY A 29 5.27 7.14 3.59
N TYR A 30 6.54 7.26 3.20
CA TYR A 30 7.38 8.42 3.50
C TYR A 30 8.44 8.66 2.42
N GLU A 31 9.31 9.65 2.63
CA GLU A 31 10.52 9.92 1.81
C GLU A 31 10.26 9.87 0.29
N LYS A 32 9.29 10.67 -0.18
CA LYS A 32 8.85 10.72 -1.59
C LYS A 32 10.01 10.76 -2.58
N GLU A 33 11.00 11.62 -2.35
CA GLU A 33 12.15 11.81 -3.24
C GLU A 33 13.02 10.55 -3.31
N LYS A 34 13.12 9.79 -2.21
CA LYS A 34 13.85 8.51 -2.14
C LYS A 34 13.12 7.43 -2.93
N VAL A 35 11.80 7.37 -2.84
CA VAL A 35 10.96 6.47 -3.66
C VAL A 35 11.14 6.80 -5.15
N ILE A 36 11.04 8.09 -5.52
CA ILE A 36 11.24 8.54 -6.91
C ILE A 36 12.63 8.19 -7.41
N LYS A 37 13.67 8.46 -6.62
CA LYS A 37 15.06 8.16 -6.97
C LYS A 37 15.26 6.67 -7.19
N TYR A 38 14.74 5.81 -6.31
CA TYR A 38 14.89 4.36 -6.43
C TYR A 38 14.27 3.82 -7.72
N VAL A 39 13.08 4.27 -8.09
CA VAL A 39 12.45 3.88 -9.36
C VAL A 39 13.27 4.35 -10.56
N LYS A 40 13.77 5.60 -10.54
CA LYS A 40 14.59 6.16 -11.62
C LYS A 40 15.92 5.42 -11.79
N ASP A 41 16.62 5.15 -10.69
CA ASP A 41 17.91 4.45 -10.70
C ASP A 41 17.79 3.02 -11.26
N ASN A 42 16.60 2.42 -11.17
CA ASN A 42 16.33 1.10 -11.74
C ASN A 42 15.67 1.13 -13.13
N ASN A 43 15.39 2.32 -13.68
CA ASN A 43 14.75 2.53 -14.99
C ASN A 43 13.42 1.77 -15.15
N TRP A 44 12.53 1.85 -14.15
CA TRP A 44 11.21 1.21 -14.21
C TRP A 44 10.09 2.17 -14.63
N GLU A 45 9.15 1.66 -15.42
CA GLU A 45 7.85 2.28 -15.69
C GLU A 45 6.89 1.98 -14.54
N VAL A 46 6.40 3.00 -13.85
CA VAL A 46 5.44 2.82 -12.75
C VAL A 46 4.03 2.64 -13.30
N MET A 47 3.44 1.47 -13.06
CA MET A 47 2.10 1.11 -13.52
C MET A 47 1.00 1.58 -12.55
N GLY A 48 1.35 1.75 -11.27
CA GLY A 48 0.44 2.17 -10.22
C GLY A 48 1.02 2.00 -8.83
N ILE A 49 0.30 2.53 -7.85
CA ILE A 49 0.61 2.37 -6.43
C ILE A 49 -0.49 1.50 -5.83
N LEU A 50 -0.10 0.50 -5.06
CA LEU A 50 -0.98 -0.46 -4.41
C LEU A 50 -0.93 -0.22 -2.91
N LEU A 51 -2.06 0.14 -2.31
CA LEU A 51 -2.15 0.31 -0.86
C LEU A 51 -2.64 -0.99 -0.23
N THR A 52 -1.92 -1.48 0.77
CA THR A 52 -2.39 -2.61 1.59
C THR A 52 -3.51 -2.16 2.51
N HIS A 53 -3.42 -0.95 3.04
CA HIS A 53 -4.45 -0.32 3.86
C HIS A 53 -4.28 1.21 3.92
N GLY A 54 -5.19 1.91 4.60
CA GLY A 54 -5.30 3.38 4.59
C GLY A 54 -4.63 4.10 5.76
N HIS A 55 -3.69 3.48 6.47
CA HIS A 55 -2.95 4.15 7.54
C HIS A 55 -1.87 5.09 7.03
N ARG A 56 -1.50 6.04 7.88
CA ARG A 56 -0.73 7.25 7.55
C ARG A 56 0.66 6.91 7.05
N ASP A 57 1.29 5.98 7.75
CA ASP A 57 2.62 5.45 7.48
C ASP A 57 2.68 4.61 6.21
N HIS A 58 1.57 4.41 5.49
CA HIS A 58 1.54 3.72 4.19
C HIS A 58 1.18 4.65 3.02
N ILE A 59 0.76 5.91 3.29
CA ILE A 59 0.17 6.79 2.27
C ILE A 59 0.95 8.09 2.00
N GLY A 60 1.96 8.44 2.80
CA GLY A 60 2.56 9.79 2.76
C GLY A 60 3.30 10.18 1.49
N ALA A 61 3.60 9.24 0.58
CA ALA A 61 4.22 9.50 -0.71
C ALA A 61 3.44 8.88 -1.89
N ILE A 62 2.12 8.73 -1.77
CA ILE A 62 1.27 8.23 -2.87
C ILE A 62 1.18 9.19 -4.07
N ASP A 63 1.63 10.43 -3.91
CA ASP A 63 1.73 11.45 -4.95
C ASP A 63 3.11 11.46 -5.65
N ALA A 64 3.98 10.49 -5.34
CA ALA A 64 5.30 10.34 -5.95
C ALA A 64 5.26 10.25 -7.48
N PHE A 65 4.18 9.68 -8.03
CA PHE A 65 3.99 9.49 -9.46
C PHE A 65 2.55 9.84 -9.88
N LYS A 66 2.40 10.36 -11.10
CA LYS A 66 1.09 10.63 -11.71
C LYS A 66 0.49 9.34 -12.29
N VAL A 67 0.18 8.38 -11.42
CA VAL A 67 -0.34 7.04 -11.75
C VAL A 67 -1.56 6.71 -10.89
N PRO A 68 -2.37 5.70 -11.25
CA PRO A 68 -3.46 5.28 -10.39
C PRO A 68 -2.96 4.75 -9.04
N VAL A 69 -3.66 5.12 -7.97
CA VAL A 69 -3.45 4.58 -6.61
C VAL A 69 -4.63 3.69 -6.27
N TYR A 70 -4.36 2.42 -6.07
CA TYR A 70 -5.36 1.40 -5.84
C TYR A 70 -5.52 1.11 -4.36
N ILE A 71 -6.76 1.10 -3.89
CA ILE A 71 -7.12 0.82 -2.50
C ILE A 71 -8.39 -0.02 -2.44
N HIS A 72 -8.47 -0.93 -1.49
CA HIS A 72 -9.69 -1.72 -1.30
C HIS A 72 -10.89 -0.80 -1.01
N GLU A 73 -12.05 -1.08 -1.60
CA GLU A 73 -13.22 -0.21 -1.51
C GLU A 73 -13.68 0.05 -0.08
N LYS A 74 -13.59 -0.97 0.78
CA LYS A 74 -13.89 -0.88 2.22
C LYS A 74 -12.89 -0.04 3.02
N GLU A 75 -11.68 0.15 2.50
CA GLU A 75 -10.61 0.89 3.17
C GLU A 75 -10.63 2.39 2.83
N TYR A 76 -11.33 2.78 1.76
CA TYR A 76 -11.29 4.16 1.28
C TYR A 76 -11.69 5.19 2.36
N GLY A 77 -12.66 4.87 3.22
CA GLY A 77 -13.04 5.72 4.35
C GLY A 77 -11.90 5.91 5.37
N VAL A 78 -11.13 4.85 5.64
CA VAL A 78 -9.97 4.87 6.55
C VAL A 78 -8.87 5.78 5.98
N LEU A 79 -8.60 5.68 4.66
CA LEU A 79 -7.68 6.56 3.95
C LEU A 79 -8.11 8.03 4.08
N GLU A 80 -9.36 8.34 3.76
CA GLU A 80 -9.88 9.72 3.83
C GLU A 80 -9.78 10.31 5.23
N GLU A 81 -10.13 9.54 6.25
CA GLU A 81 -10.08 9.98 7.65
C GLU A 81 -8.64 10.22 8.11
N ASN A 82 -7.74 9.27 7.86
CA ASN A 82 -6.33 9.40 8.26
C ASN A 82 -5.63 10.55 7.53
N TYR A 83 -5.99 10.79 6.27
CA TYR A 83 -5.48 11.94 5.53
C TYR A 83 -6.01 13.28 6.06
N LYS A 84 -7.28 13.36 6.48
CA LYS A 84 -7.89 14.59 7.03
C LYS A 84 -7.29 14.98 8.39
N ASN A 85 -7.09 14.02 9.28
CA ASN A 85 -6.89 14.28 10.70
C ASN A 85 -5.44 14.58 11.12
N VAL A 86 -4.46 14.54 10.21
CA VAL A 86 -3.05 14.41 10.63
C VAL A 86 -2.06 15.26 9.86
N PHE A 87 -2.23 15.43 8.55
CA PHE A 87 -1.33 16.27 7.78
C PHE A 87 -1.61 17.76 8.09
N LYS A 88 -0.93 18.30 9.11
CA LYS A 88 -0.85 19.74 9.35
C LYS A 88 -0.19 20.46 8.17
N GLU A 89 0.70 19.77 7.47
CA GLU A 89 1.31 20.18 6.20
C GLU A 89 1.12 19.06 5.17
N LYS A 90 0.05 19.18 4.38
CA LYS A 90 -0.24 18.26 3.27
C LYS A 90 0.70 18.58 2.11
N THR A 91 1.45 17.59 1.65
CA THR A 91 2.31 17.72 0.45
C THR A 91 1.53 17.53 -0.85
N TYR A 92 0.31 16.99 -0.78
CA TYR A 92 -0.61 16.79 -1.90
C TYR A 92 -2.07 16.90 -1.45
N ASP A 93 -3.00 17.21 -2.37
CA ASP A 93 -4.45 17.04 -2.18
C ASP A 93 -4.89 15.65 -2.66
N LEU A 94 -5.65 14.90 -1.85
CA LEU A 94 -6.23 13.61 -2.29
C LEU A 94 -7.12 13.76 -3.54
N LYS A 95 -7.73 14.93 -3.76
CA LYS A 95 -8.54 15.20 -4.96
C LYS A 95 -7.72 15.18 -6.25
N ASP A 96 -6.43 15.45 -6.16
CA ASP A 96 -5.51 15.45 -7.31
C ASP A 96 -4.91 14.07 -7.58
N ILE A 97 -5.18 13.09 -6.70
CA ILE A 97 -4.74 11.71 -6.84
C ILE A 97 -5.84 10.90 -7.52
N ASN A 98 -5.47 10.15 -8.55
CA ASN A 98 -6.36 9.18 -9.18
C ASN A 98 -6.52 7.94 -8.29
N ILE A 99 -7.35 8.05 -7.25
CA ILE A 99 -7.69 6.92 -6.38
C ILE A 99 -8.69 6.00 -7.08
N VAL A 100 -8.32 4.74 -7.24
CA VAL A 100 -9.16 3.69 -7.83
C VAL A 100 -9.53 2.67 -6.75
N LYS A 101 -10.82 2.55 -6.46
CA LYS A 101 -11.34 1.55 -5.52
C LYS A 101 -11.38 0.18 -6.18
N ILE A 102 -10.88 -0.83 -5.49
CA ILE A 102 -10.82 -2.22 -5.96
C ILE A 102 -11.44 -3.17 -4.93
N ASN A 103 -11.61 -4.43 -5.32
CA ASN A 103 -11.90 -5.54 -4.42
C ASN A 103 -10.94 -6.73 -4.72
N GLU A 104 -11.10 -7.84 -4.01
CA GLU A 104 -10.25 -9.03 -4.11
C GLU A 104 -10.28 -9.72 -5.48
N SER A 105 -11.32 -9.49 -6.30
CA SER A 105 -11.37 -10.02 -7.67
C SER A 105 -10.41 -9.30 -8.62
N LYS A 106 -9.86 -8.15 -8.22
CA LYS A 106 -8.96 -7.37 -9.07
C LYS A 106 -7.65 -8.12 -9.29
N ILE A 107 -7.22 -8.14 -10.54
CA ILE A 107 -5.92 -8.64 -10.96
C ILE A 107 -5.11 -7.48 -11.54
N PHE A 108 -3.84 -7.37 -11.14
CA PHE A 108 -2.90 -6.39 -11.68
C PHE A 108 -1.89 -7.08 -12.60
N PRO A 109 -2.00 -6.91 -13.93
CA PRO A 109 -1.03 -7.46 -14.86
C PRO A 109 0.29 -6.69 -14.78
N ILE A 110 1.41 -7.41 -14.85
CA ILE A 110 2.76 -6.84 -14.86
C ILE A 110 3.70 -7.74 -15.66
N GLY A 111 4.15 -7.26 -16.82
CA GLY A 111 4.87 -8.08 -17.80
C GLY A 111 4.05 -9.30 -18.23
N ASP A 112 4.61 -10.49 -18.06
CA ASP A 112 3.99 -11.79 -18.32
C ASP A 112 3.32 -12.43 -17.08
N LYS A 113 3.18 -11.68 -15.99
CA LYS A 113 2.68 -12.17 -14.70
C LYS A 113 1.55 -11.30 -14.17
N ASN A 114 0.96 -11.74 -13.07
CA ASN A 114 -0.16 -11.08 -12.39
C ASN A 114 0.09 -10.99 -10.89
N ILE A 115 -0.34 -9.88 -10.30
CA ILE A 115 -0.45 -9.69 -8.85
C ILE A 115 -1.91 -9.94 -8.46
N GLN A 116 -2.10 -10.81 -7.47
CA GLN A 116 -3.41 -11.14 -6.91
C GLN A 116 -3.65 -10.33 -5.65
N VAL A 117 -4.90 -9.89 -5.46
CA VAL A 117 -5.36 -9.25 -4.22
C VAL A 117 -5.96 -10.32 -3.32
N ILE A 118 -5.58 -10.33 -2.05
CA ILE A 118 -6.14 -11.22 -1.03
C ILE A 118 -6.73 -10.31 0.04
N TYR A 119 -8.04 -10.39 0.24
CA TYR A 119 -8.71 -9.60 1.27
C TYR A 119 -8.37 -10.15 2.66
N THR A 120 -7.80 -9.30 3.51
CA THR A 120 -7.27 -9.69 4.82
C THR A 120 -7.65 -8.69 5.90
N PRO A 121 -8.94 -8.62 6.28
CA PRO A 121 -9.43 -7.63 7.22
C PRO A 121 -9.02 -7.95 8.67
N GLY A 122 -9.09 -6.93 9.52
CA GLY A 122 -8.99 -7.05 10.97
C GLY A 122 -7.87 -6.21 11.58
N HIS A 123 -6.78 -5.92 10.86
CA HIS A 123 -5.94 -4.78 11.21
C HIS A 123 -6.71 -3.49 10.90
N THR A 124 -7.27 -3.43 9.70
CA THR A 124 -8.28 -2.47 9.26
C THR A 124 -9.42 -3.22 8.56
N ILE A 125 -10.56 -2.56 8.36
CA ILE A 125 -11.76 -3.17 7.75
C ILE A 125 -11.56 -3.56 6.27
N GLY A 126 -10.66 -2.89 5.57
CA GLY A 126 -10.38 -3.08 4.14
C GLY A 126 -8.94 -3.51 3.86
N GLY A 127 -8.20 -3.99 4.86
CA GLY A 127 -6.83 -4.46 4.67
C GLY A 127 -6.72 -5.57 3.62
N VAL A 128 -5.66 -5.53 2.81
CA VAL A 128 -5.37 -6.54 1.79
C VAL A 128 -3.89 -6.93 1.81
N CYS A 129 -3.64 -8.16 1.40
CA CYS A 129 -2.32 -8.63 1.00
C CYS A 129 -2.23 -8.68 -0.53
N TYR A 130 -1.04 -8.42 -1.06
CA TYR A 130 -0.74 -8.61 -2.49
C TYR A 130 0.14 -9.85 -2.66
N LYS A 131 -0.24 -10.75 -3.56
CA LYS A 131 0.51 -11.98 -3.86
C LYS A 131 1.12 -11.92 -5.25
N PHE A 132 2.41 -12.20 -5.36
CA PHE A 132 3.14 -12.24 -6.63
C PHE A 132 4.10 -13.45 -6.65
N GLY A 133 3.80 -14.46 -7.46
CA GLY A 133 4.54 -15.72 -7.44
C GLY A 133 4.46 -16.38 -6.05
N HIS A 134 5.63 -16.59 -5.43
CA HIS A 134 5.78 -17.13 -4.08
C HIS A 134 5.84 -16.05 -2.97
N ASP A 135 5.93 -14.78 -3.36
CA ASP A 135 6.02 -13.66 -2.43
C ASP A 135 4.61 -13.18 -2.04
N LEU A 136 4.45 -12.85 -0.75
CA LEU A 136 3.25 -12.23 -0.19
C LEU A 136 3.64 -10.93 0.53
N TYR A 137 2.97 -9.84 0.16
CA TYR A 137 3.13 -8.52 0.75
C TYR A 137 1.93 -8.27 1.66
N THR A 138 2.16 -8.35 2.96
CA THR A 138 1.09 -8.51 3.95
C THR A 138 0.54 -7.21 4.51
N GLY A 139 1.20 -6.08 4.23
CA GLY A 139 1.03 -4.87 5.02
C GLY A 139 1.16 -5.20 6.51
N ASP A 140 0.23 -4.65 7.28
CA ASP A 140 0.16 -4.84 8.72
C ASP A 140 -0.65 -6.06 9.16
N THR A 141 -1.01 -6.97 8.25
CA THR A 141 -1.76 -8.18 8.62
C THR A 141 -0.90 -9.13 9.48
N LEU A 142 0.29 -9.48 9.00
CA LEU A 142 1.17 -10.48 9.61
C LEU A 142 2.62 -9.99 9.65
N PHE A 143 3.26 -10.18 10.80
CA PHE A 143 4.68 -9.93 11.01
C PHE A 143 5.37 -11.19 11.54
N LYS A 144 6.71 -11.16 11.59
CA LYS A 144 7.48 -12.23 12.22
C LYS A 144 7.12 -12.35 13.70
N GLY A 145 6.40 -13.42 14.05
CA GLY A 145 6.01 -13.75 15.42
C GLY A 145 4.84 -12.96 16.01
N ARG A 146 4.13 -12.14 15.21
CA ARG A 146 2.95 -11.38 15.68
C ARG A 146 2.03 -10.98 14.52
N VAL A 147 0.84 -10.48 14.83
CA VAL A 147 -0.12 -9.88 13.88
C VAL A 147 -0.18 -8.36 14.04
N GLY A 148 -0.85 -7.69 13.09
CA GLY A 148 -1.22 -6.29 13.19
C GLY A 148 -1.98 -5.95 14.47
N LYS A 149 -1.87 -4.70 14.91
CA LYS A 149 -2.71 -4.19 15.99
C LYS A 149 -4.16 -4.07 15.49
N TRP A 150 -5.13 -4.50 16.30
CA TRP A 150 -6.57 -4.41 15.97
C TRP A 150 -7.32 -3.42 16.87
N ILE A 151 -6.59 -2.59 17.61
CA ILE A 151 -7.15 -1.72 18.66
C ILE A 151 -7.63 -0.36 18.13
N PHE A 152 -7.51 -0.14 16.83
CA PHE A 152 -7.95 1.10 16.15
C PHE A 152 -9.41 0.96 15.69
N PRO A 153 -10.11 2.07 15.33
CA PRO A 153 -11.56 2.08 15.14
C PRO A 153 -12.15 1.03 14.19
N THR A 154 -11.37 0.54 13.21
CA THR A 154 -11.79 -0.47 12.24
C THR A 154 -11.10 -1.83 12.42
N GLY A 155 -10.37 -2.01 13.51
CA GLY A 155 -9.67 -3.26 13.81
C GLY A 155 -10.56 -4.29 14.52
N ASP A 156 -10.35 -5.57 14.18
CA ASP A 156 -11.04 -6.72 14.76
C ASP A 156 -10.09 -7.94 14.82
N LEU A 157 -9.82 -8.41 16.04
CA LEU A 157 -8.94 -9.57 16.27
C LEU A 157 -9.52 -10.88 15.73
N ASN A 158 -10.84 -11.04 15.75
CA ASN A 158 -11.48 -12.26 15.26
C ASN A 158 -11.35 -12.34 13.74
N LEU A 159 -11.44 -11.22 13.04
CA LEU A 159 -11.14 -11.18 11.61
C LEU A 159 -9.66 -11.52 11.37
N LEU A 160 -8.71 -10.91 12.08
CA LEU A 160 -7.27 -11.22 11.96
C LEU A 160 -6.88 -12.68 12.21
N LYS A 161 -7.66 -13.40 13.03
CA LYS A 161 -7.42 -14.82 13.30
C LYS A 161 -7.95 -15.75 12.22
N ASN A 162 -8.92 -15.29 11.43
CA ASN A 162 -9.64 -16.08 10.43
C ASN A 162 -9.26 -15.64 9.00
N GLN A 163 -7.96 -15.59 8.72
CA GLN A 163 -7.38 -15.25 7.41
C GLN A 163 -7.27 -16.49 6.51
#